data_AF-T1EFT8-F1
#
_entry.id   AF-T1EFT8-F1
#
_cell.length_a   1.000
_cell.length_b   1.000
_cell.length_c   1.000
_cell.angle_alpha   90.00
_cell.angle_beta   90.00
_cell.angle_gamma   90.00
#
_symmetry.space_group_name_H-M   'P 1'
#
loop_
_entity.id
_entity.type
_entity.pdbx_description
1 polymer ?
#
loop_
_entity_poly.entity_id
_entity_poly.type
_entity_poly.pdbx_seq_one_letter_code
_entity_poly.pdbx_strand_id
1 'polypeptide(L)'
;MNNNDDQNRDNDYMNIRRPDDNLGDCKICLDKISFSDYYVTEYCGHVYCKDCITSLIKNSSQEANFPIRCIQENCNAELVIKDFQNLITNEDDFQAIVEASFKHFQSQNSDKYFCCPSPDCPTIIRKVQEPTSALELKEFICGVCQHSVCMSCGNIYHKGTKCAYNAADETLRSWIDEDELNRSICPKCSFGIEKNGGCNHMTCSNCKTHICWVCKMIFDASGPCYDHMRQVHGGIGA
;
A
#
# COMPACT_ATOMS: atom_id res chain seq x y z
N MET A 1 -3.61 -27.29 80.27
CA MET A 1 -4.87 -27.03 79.55
C MET A 1 -4.51 -26.84 78.09
N ASN A 2 -4.96 -27.78 77.26
CA ASN A 2 -5.22 -27.75 75.82
C ASN A 2 -4.20 -27.07 74.90
N ASN A 3 -3.85 -27.58 73.72
CA ASN A 3 -4.15 -28.79 72.96
C ASN A 3 -3.23 -28.65 71.73
N ASN A 4 -2.62 -29.76 71.33
CA ASN A 4 -2.54 -30.29 69.97
C ASN A 4 -2.36 -29.39 68.73
N ASP A 5 -1.42 -29.86 67.90
CA ASP A 5 -1.55 -30.07 66.45
C ASP A 5 -1.66 -28.82 65.55
N ASP A 6 -0.63 -28.58 64.74
CA ASP A 6 -0.77 -28.78 63.29
C ASP A 6 0.54 -28.47 62.55
N GLN A 7 1.31 -29.53 62.35
CA GLN A 7 2.25 -29.65 61.24
C GLN A 7 1.43 -29.80 59.95
N ASN A 8 1.25 -28.73 59.19
CA ASN A 8 1.11 -28.79 57.72
C ASN A 8 0.98 -27.37 57.14
N ARG A 9 2.07 -26.84 56.58
CA ARG A 9 2.02 -25.69 55.67
C ARG A 9 2.91 -25.98 54.47
N ASP A 10 2.65 -27.08 53.80
CA ASP A 10 3.20 -27.38 52.48
C ASP A 10 2.07 -27.98 51.63
N ASN A 11 1.97 -27.50 50.38
CA ASN A 11 1.09 -27.93 49.27
C ASN A 11 -0.23 -27.19 48.99
N ASP A 12 -0.15 -25.91 48.64
CA ASP A 12 -1.14 -25.26 47.74
C ASP A 12 -0.60 -25.02 46.31
N TYR A 13 0.50 -25.69 45.92
CA TYR A 13 1.12 -25.58 44.60
C TYR A 13 0.92 -26.80 43.70
N MET A 14 -0.26 -27.40 43.69
CA MET A 14 -0.70 -28.26 42.59
C MET A 14 -2.22 -28.19 42.50
N ASN A 15 -2.73 -27.10 41.93
CA ASN A 15 -4.13 -27.05 41.50
C ASN A 15 -4.22 -27.96 40.26
N ILE A 16 -4.47 -29.26 40.50
CA ILE A 16 -4.72 -30.28 39.48
C ILE A 16 -6.03 -29.89 38.79
N ARG A 17 -5.91 -29.08 37.73
CA ARG A 17 -7.05 -28.61 36.91
C ARG A 17 -7.67 -29.79 36.18
N ARG A 18 -9.00 -29.80 36.08
CA ARG A 18 -9.76 -30.96 35.61
C ARG A 18 -9.62 -31.09 34.09
N PRO A 19 -9.63 -32.31 33.53
CA PRO A 19 -9.50 -32.54 32.08
C PRO A 19 -10.64 -31.97 31.21
N ASP A 20 -11.64 -31.33 31.81
CA ASP A 20 -12.80 -30.71 31.15
C ASP A 20 -12.81 -29.16 31.24
N ASP A 21 -11.76 -28.58 31.82
CA ASP A 21 -11.60 -27.13 31.81
C ASP A 21 -11.35 -26.72 30.34
N ASN A 22 -12.04 -25.69 29.83
CA ASN A 22 -11.74 -25.05 28.54
C ASN A 22 -11.36 -23.57 28.75
N LEU A 23 -10.64 -22.98 27.80
CA LEU A 23 -10.22 -21.57 27.85
C LEU A 23 -11.29 -20.59 27.34
N GLY A 24 -12.54 -21.05 27.19
CA GLY A 24 -13.64 -20.35 26.53
C GLY A 24 -13.84 -20.78 25.08
N ASP A 25 -14.65 -20.00 24.35
CA ASP A 25 -15.01 -20.26 22.95
C ASP A 25 -14.18 -19.40 22.00
N CYS A 26 -13.62 -20.01 20.96
CA CYS A 26 -12.89 -19.33 19.90
C CYS A 26 -13.83 -18.49 19.05
N LYS A 27 -13.58 -17.18 18.93
CA LYS A 27 -14.46 -16.31 18.11
C LYS A 27 -14.34 -16.51 16.60
N ILE A 28 -13.36 -17.29 16.13
CA ILE A 28 -13.16 -17.59 14.71
C ILE A 28 -14.03 -18.79 14.29
N CYS A 29 -13.89 -19.93 14.98
CA CYS A 29 -14.62 -21.16 14.64
C CYS A 29 -15.86 -21.42 15.51
N LEU A 30 -16.03 -20.67 16.61
CA LEU A 30 -17.11 -20.82 17.59
C LEU A 30 -17.05 -22.12 18.43
N ASP A 31 -15.94 -22.87 18.37
CA ASP A 31 -15.70 -24.06 19.18
C ASP A 31 -14.95 -23.75 20.49
N LYS A 32 -15.01 -24.69 21.43
CA LYS A 32 -14.25 -24.64 22.69
C LYS A 32 -12.74 -24.71 22.44
N ILE A 33 -11.99 -23.86 23.13
CA ILE A 33 -10.54 -23.79 23.04
C ILE A 33 -9.90 -24.84 23.97
N SER A 34 -9.06 -25.71 23.40
CA SER A 34 -8.27 -26.69 24.15
C SER A 34 -7.08 -26.05 24.86
N PHE A 35 -6.79 -26.49 26.09
CA PHE A 35 -5.56 -26.11 26.81
C PHE A 35 -4.28 -26.64 26.16
N SER A 36 -4.37 -27.63 25.29
CA SER A 36 -3.21 -28.19 24.60
C SER A 36 -2.78 -27.38 23.37
N ASP A 37 -3.71 -26.62 22.79
CA ASP A 37 -3.48 -25.95 21.50
C ASP A 37 -4.28 -24.65 21.38
N TYR A 38 -3.71 -23.60 21.95
CA TYR A 38 -4.28 -22.26 21.96
C TYR A 38 -3.18 -21.22 21.77
N TYR A 39 -3.60 -20.01 21.45
CA TYR A 39 -2.73 -18.87 21.39
C TYR A 39 -3.38 -17.66 22.04
N VAL A 40 -2.58 -16.88 22.77
CA VAL A 40 -2.99 -15.63 23.42
C VAL A 40 -2.34 -14.49 22.66
N THR A 41 -3.14 -13.58 22.13
CA THR A 41 -2.63 -12.40 21.42
C THR A 41 -1.78 -11.51 22.33
N GLU A 42 -0.63 -11.07 21.82
CA GLU A 42 0.42 -10.43 22.63
C GLU A 42 0.01 -9.04 23.13
N TYR A 43 -0.80 -8.30 22.36
CA TYR A 43 -1.25 -6.96 22.76
C TYR A 43 -2.53 -6.99 23.61
N CYS A 44 -3.59 -7.64 23.14
CA CYS A 44 -4.91 -7.57 23.78
C CYS A 44 -5.26 -8.76 24.68
N GLY A 45 -4.46 -9.83 24.69
CA GLY A 45 -4.66 -10.99 25.58
C GLY A 45 -5.85 -11.89 25.23
N HIS A 46 -6.53 -11.68 24.10
CA HIS A 46 -7.62 -12.56 23.65
C HIS A 46 -7.07 -13.91 23.17
N VAL A 47 -7.83 -14.96 23.46
CA VAL A 47 -7.44 -16.36 23.25
C VAL A 47 -8.17 -16.95 22.05
N TYR A 48 -7.45 -17.70 21.24
CA TYR A 48 -7.97 -18.39 20.05
C TYR A 48 -7.41 -19.81 19.96
N CYS A 49 -8.08 -20.69 19.23
CA CYS A 49 -7.42 -21.90 18.72
C CYS A 49 -6.21 -21.48 17.89
N LYS A 50 -5.07 -22.14 18.10
CA LYS A 50 -3.82 -21.77 17.42
C LYS A 50 -3.95 -21.82 15.90
N ASP A 51 -4.59 -22.86 15.38
CA ASP A 51 -4.86 -23.00 13.95
C ASP A 51 -5.75 -21.89 13.41
N CYS A 52 -6.80 -21.51 14.15
CA CYS A 52 -7.73 -20.47 13.70
C CYS A 52 -7.06 -19.10 13.53
N ILE A 53 -6.26 -18.66 14.51
CA ILE A 53 -5.57 -17.38 14.40
C ILE A 53 -4.46 -17.43 13.34
N THR A 54 -3.80 -18.58 13.18
CA THR A 54 -2.81 -18.80 12.12
C THR A 54 -3.47 -18.68 10.74
N SER A 55 -4.63 -19.30 10.53
CA SER A 55 -5.41 -19.18 9.30
C SER A 55 -5.90 -17.75 9.06
N LEU A 56 -6.36 -17.03 10.08
CA LEU A 56 -6.73 -15.61 9.97
C LEU A 56 -5.57 -14.77 9.42
N ILE A 57 -4.36 -14.95 9.97
CA ILE A 57 -3.16 -14.25 9.53
C ILE A 57 -2.85 -14.55 8.07
N LYS A 58 -2.81 -15.84 7.71
CA LYS A 58 -2.50 -16.29 6.34
C LYS A 58 -3.51 -15.79 5.31
N ASN A 59 -4.81 -15.87 5.61
CA ASN A 59 -5.86 -15.42 4.70
C ASN A 59 -5.82 -13.90 4.51
N SER A 60 -5.65 -13.14 5.60
CA SER A 60 -5.57 -11.68 5.52
C SER A 60 -4.36 -11.22 4.69
N SER A 61 -3.25 -11.97 4.74
CA SER A 61 -2.10 -11.73 3.87
C SER A 61 -2.41 -11.94 2.39
N GLN A 62 -3.14 -13.01 2.04
CA GLN A 62 -3.52 -13.28 0.65
C GLN A 62 -4.50 -12.23 0.09
N GLU A 63 -5.40 -11.73 0.94
CA GLU A 63 -6.38 -10.69 0.58
C GLU A 63 -5.83 -9.26 0.66
N ALA A 64 -4.55 -9.08 1.05
CA ALA A 64 -3.92 -7.78 1.29
C ALA A 64 -4.68 -6.88 2.29
N ASN A 65 -5.34 -7.52 3.27
CA ASN A 65 -6.16 -6.85 4.28
C ASN A 65 -5.32 -6.53 5.53
N PHE A 66 -4.74 -5.32 5.54
CA PHE A 66 -3.93 -4.82 6.65
C PHE A 66 -4.50 -3.50 7.20
N PRO A 67 -4.23 -3.18 8.49
CA PRO A 67 -3.61 -4.03 9.49
C PRO A 67 -4.55 -5.16 9.94
N ILE A 68 -3.99 -6.33 10.26
CA ILE A 68 -4.78 -7.47 10.77
C ILE A 68 -5.20 -7.17 12.21
N ARG A 69 -6.50 -7.30 12.49
CA ARG A 69 -7.08 -6.97 13.79
C ARG A 69 -7.63 -8.18 14.50
N CYS A 70 -7.65 -8.10 15.83
CA CYS A 70 -8.36 -9.00 16.72
C CYS A 70 -9.85 -8.96 16.40
N ILE A 71 -10.47 -10.13 16.24
CA ILE A 71 -11.88 -10.27 15.85
C ILE A 71 -12.84 -10.30 17.03
N GLN A 72 -12.32 -10.24 18.27
CA GLN A 72 -13.16 -10.16 19.45
C GLN A 72 -14.01 -8.88 19.40
N GLU A 73 -15.30 -9.03 19.75
CA GLU A 73 -16.23 -7.92 19.89
C GLU A 73 -15.62 -6.77 20.71
N ASN A 74 -15.68 -5.56 20.17
CA ASN A 74 -15.22 -4.32 20.79
C ASN A 74 -13.71 -4.22 21.09
N CYS A 75 -12.86 -5.12 20.59
CA CYS A 75 -11.42 -5.04 20.83
C CYS A 75 -10.70 -4.10 19.84
N ASN A 76 -10.88 -4.29 18.53
CA ASN A 76 -10.23 -3.54 17.43
C ASN A 76 -8.69 -3.47 17.47
N ALA A 77 -8.03 -4.14 18.42
CA ALA A 77 -6.58 -4.16 18.53
C ALA A 77 -5.92 -4.79 17.31
N GLU A 78 -4.80 -4.21 16.86
CA GLU A 78 -3.98 -4.77 15.79
C GLU A 78 -3.12 -5.92 16.34
N LEU A 79 -2.95 -6.97 15.54
CA LEU A 79 -1.96 -8.00 15.84
C LEU A 79 -0.56 -7.41 15.66
N VAL A 80 0.35 -7.73 16.58
CA VAL A 80 1.70 -7.17 16.60
C VAL A 80 2.71 -8.15 16.01
N ILE A 81 3.89 -7.67 15.60
CA ILE A 81 4.94 -8.51 14.98
C ILE A 81 5.25 -9.79 15.77
N LYS A 82 5.15 -9.71 17.10
CA LYS A 82 5.38 -10.85 17.98
C LYS A 82 4.35 -11.97 17.80
N ASP A 83 3.09 -11.64 17.47
CA ASP A 83 2.06 -12.61 17.13
C ASP A 83 2.45 -13.42 15.88
N PHE A 84 2.89 -12.72 14.84
CA PHE A 84 3.32 -13.35 13.60
C PHE A 84 4.54 -14.25 13.80
N GLN A 85 5.54 -13.79 14.55
CA GLN A 85 6.76 -14.57 14.84
C GLN A 85 6.47 -15.83 15.66
N ASN A 86 5.48 -15.79 16.55
CA ASN A 86 5.13 -16.93 17.39
C ASN A 86 4.25 -17.96 16.64
N LEU A 87 3.41 -17.51 15.70
CA LEU A 87 2.44 -18.34 14.99
C LEU A 87 2.93 -18.85 13.63
N ILE A 88 3.76 -18.09 12.94
CA ILE A 88 4.22 -18.39 11.57
C ILE A 88 5.68 -18.84 11.64
N THR A 89 5.88 -20.16 11.65
CA THR A 89 7.22 -20.77 11.75
C THR A 89 7.87 -21.01 10.39
N ASN A 90 7.09 -21.02 9.30
CA ASN A 90 7.61 -21.16 7.94
C ASN A 90 8.08 -19.79 7.44
N GLU A 91 9.33 -19.73 6.96
CA GLU A 91 9.97 -18.49 6.54
C GLU A 91 9.33 -17.88 5.29
N ASP A 92 8.91 -18.71 4.32
CA ASP A 92 8.24 -18.26 3.09
C ASP A 92 6.88 -17.63 3.40
N ASP A 93 6.09 -18.25 4.29
CA ASP A 93 4.80 -17.72 4.76
C ASP A 93 5.00 -16.37 5.48
N PHE A 94 6.02 -16.27 6.35
CA PHE A 94 6.33 -15.04 7.08
C PHE A 94 6.74 -13.93 6.11
N GLN A 95 7.61 -14.24 5.15
CA GLN A 95 8.04 -13.31 4.12
C GLN A 95 6.86 -12.82 3.26
N ALA A 96 5.95 -13.72 2.86
CA ALA A 96 4.75 -13.36 2.13
C ALA A 96 3.86 -12.36 2.90
N ILE A 97 3.71 -12.55 4.22
CA ILE A 97 2.97 -11.62 5.10
C ILE A 97 3.65 -10.25 5.15
N VAL A 98 4.97 -10.23 5.33
CA VAL A 98 5.75 -8.98 5.34
C VAL A 98 5.57 -8.24 4.01
N GLU A 99 5.71 -8.93 2.88
CA GLU A 99 5.53 -8.34 1.55
C GLU A 99 4.12 -7.81 1.32
N ALA A 100 3.08 -8.54 1.74
CA ALA A 100 1.70 -8.10 1.61
C ALA A 100 1.42 -6.86 2.47
N SER A 101 1.92 -6.83 3.71
CA SER A 101 1.82 -5.67 4.60
C SER A 101 2.52 -4.45 4.00
N PHE A 102 3.65 -4.68 3.35
CA PHE A 102 4.45 -3.64 2.74
C PHE A 102 3.79 -3.05 1.49
N LYS A 103 3.24 -3.91 0.62
CA LYS A 103 2.44 -3.49 -0.54
C LYS A 103 1.21 -2.69 -0.11
N HIS A 104 0.54 -3.11 0.96
CA HIS A 104 -0.57 -2.35 1.53
C HIS A 104 -0.11 -0.95 1.98
N PHE A 105 0.97 -0.86 2.77
CA PHE A 105 1.52 0.42 3.22
C PHE A 105 1.87 1.36 2.07
N GLN A 106 2.52 0.84 1.01
CA GLN A 106 2.82 1.62 -0.18
C GLN A 106 1.56 2.16 -0.85
N SER A 107 0.52 1.34 -1.01
CA SER A 107 -0.72 1.76 -1.67
C SER A 107 -1.38 2.94 -0.93
N GLN A 108 -1.37 2.91 0.41
CA GLN A 108 -1.91 3.95 1.27
C GLN A 108 -1.06 5.23 1.31
N ASN A 109 0.20 5.16 0.87
CA ASN A 109 1.15 6.27 0.90
C ASN A 109 1.77 6.55 -0.47
N SER A 110 1.04 6.26 -1.55
CA SER A 110 1.49 6.41 -2.94
C SER A 110 1.76 7.88 -3.34
N ASP A 111 1.29 8.84 -2.55
CA ASP A 111 1.61 10.27 -2.64
C ASP A 111 3.01 10.61 -2.10
N LYS A 112 3.57 9.75 -1.23
CA LYS A 112 4.84 9.97 -0.51
C LYS A 112 5.94 9.01 -0.91
N TYR A 113 5.62 7.82 -1.39
CA TYR A 113 6.59 6.78 -1.73
C TYR A 113 6.25 6.08 -3.05
N PHE A 114 7.27 5.57 -3.73
CA PHE A 114 7.13 4.72 -4.90
C PHE A 114 8.31 3.73 -4.99
N CYS A 115 8.13 2.63 -5.73
CA CYS A 115 9.19 1.66 -5.99
C CYS A 115 10.09 2.09 -7.14
N CYS A 116 11.35 1.68 -7.10
CA CYS A 116 12.25 1.80 -8.23
C CYS A 116 11.60 1.16 -9.48
N PRO A 117 11.59 1.84 -10.64
CA PRO A 117 10.90 1.36 -11.84
C PRO A 117 11.63 0.19 -12.53
N SER A 118 12.87 -0.09 -12.14
CA SER A 118 13.62 -1.24 -12.66
C SER A 118 12.97 -2.57 -12.23
N PRO A 119 12.81 -3.53 -13.16
CA PRO A 119 12.27 -4.85 -12.84
C PRO A 119 12.99 -5.48 -11.66
N ASP A 120 12.23 -6.14 -10.78
CA ASP A 120 12.72 -6.87 -9.60
C ASP A 120 13.56 -6.06 -8.60
N CYS A 121 13.57 -4.71 -8.69
CA CYS A 121 14.29 -3.88 -7.74
C CYS A 121 13.41 -3.55 -6.51
N PRO A 122 13.80 -3.97 -5.29
CA PRO A 122 12.98 -3.75 -4.09
C PRO A 122 13.13 -2.34 -3.49
N THR A 123 13.90 -1.45 -4.13
CA THR A 123 14.22 -0.13 -3.55
C THR A 123 12.98 0.75 -3.53
N ILE A 124 12.69 1.34 -2.37
CA ILE A 124 11.61 2.31 -2.19
C ILE A 124 12.22 3.69 -2.07
N ILE A 125 11.61 4.64 -2.78
CA ILE A 125 12.10 5.99 -2.90
C ILE A 125 11.00 6.93 -2.38
N ARG A 126 11.41 7.90 -1.55
CA ARG A 126 10.51 8.95 -1.07
C ARG A 126 10.33 9.99 -2.17
N LYS A 127 9.08 10.34 -2.45
CA LYS A 127 8.70 11.36 -3.41
C LYS A 127 9.06 12.75 -2.89
N VAL A 128 9.73 13.54 -3.72
CA VAL A 128 10.00 14.96 -3.45
C VAL A 128 8.87 15.78 -4.06
N GLN A 129 8.03 16.37 -3.20
CA GLN A 129 6.81 17.06 -3.62
C GLN A 129 7.09 18.45 -4.21
N GLU A 130 8.06 19.22 -3.70
CA GLU A 130 8.59 20.44 -4.35
C GLU A 130 10.05 20.73 -3.94
N PRO A 131 10.90 21.21 -4.86
CA PRO A 131 12.24 21.68 -4.51
C PRO A 131 12.18 23.11 -3.94
N THR A 132 12.74 23.31 -2.75
CA THR A 132 12.93 24.64 -2.13
C THR A 132 13.93 25.53 -2.89
N SER A 133 14.66 24.98 -3.86
CA SER A 133 15.55 25.74 -4.74
C SER A 133 15.63 25.06 -6.12
N ALA A 134 15.57 25.85 -7.19
CA ALA A 134 15.38 25.40 -8.58
C ALA A 134 16.57 24.61 -9.21
N LEU A 135 17.54 24.13 -8.42
CA LEU A 135 18.79 23.56 -8.91
C LEU A 135 19.21 22.24 -8.25
N GLU A 136 18.48 21.74 -7.25
CA GLU A 136 18.82 20.47 -6.61
C GLU A 136 18.15 19.29 -7.33
N LEU A 137 19.01 18.42 -7.84
CA LEU A 137 18.71 17.36 -8.80
C LEU A 137 17.61 16.43 -8.30
N LYS A 138 16.52 16.32 -9.06
CA LYS A 138 15.47 15.29 -8.93
C LYS A 138 15.95 13.89 -9.30
N GLU A 139 17.26 13.71 -9.47
CA GLU A 139 17.90 12.49 -9.89
C GLU A 139 18.32 11.68 -8.67
N PHE A 140 17.89 10.43 -8.61
CA PHE A 140 18.33 9.47 -7.61
C PHE A 140 18.96 8.27 -8.30
N ILE A 141 20.19 7.91 -7.91
CA ILE A 141 20.85 6.70 -8.38
C ILE A 141 20.54 5.58 -7.38
N CYS A 142 19.84 4.55 -7.85
CA CYS A 142 19.51 3.41 -7.01
C CYS A 142 20.77 2.63 -6.60
N GLY A 143 21.03 2.49 -5.30
CA GLY A 143 22.19 1.74 -4.81
C GLY A 143 22.16 0.23 -5.12
N VAL A 144 20.98 -0.31 -5.43
CA VAL A 144 20.79 -1.75 -5.73
C VAL A 144 20.95 -2.02 -7.22
N CYS A 145 20.16 -1.38 -8.07
CA CYS A 145 20.15 -1.65 -9.51
C CYS A 145 20.92 -0.62 -10.35
N GLN A 146 21.50 0.41 -9.72
CA GLN A 146 22.29 1.47 -10.35
C GLN A 146 21.56 2.31 -11.41
N HIS A 147 20.24 2.15 -11.56
CA HIS A 147 19.45 2.98 -12.46
C HIS A 147 19.20 4.36 -11.86
N SER A 148 19.14 5.34 -12.76
CA SER A 148 18.78 6.71 -12.42
C SER A 148 17.26 6.89 -12.47
N VAL A 149 16.69 7.41 -11.38
CA VAL A 149 15.25 7.52 -11.14
C VAL A 149 14.89 8.96 -10.81
N CYS A 150 13.77 9.44 -11.37
CA CYS A 150 13.23 10.75 -11.07
C CYS A 150 12.46 10.72 -9.73
N MET A 151 12.97 11.41 -8.71
CA MET A 151 12.36 11.49 -7.37
C MET A 151 10.99 12.19 -7.32
N SER A 152 10.58 12.85 -8.41
CA SER A 152 9.27 13.50 -8.49
C SER A 152 8.18 12.61 -9.11
N CYS A 153 8.50 11.80 -10.12
CA CYS A 153 7.51 10.99 -10.83
C CYS A 153 7.69 9.48 -10.68
N GLY A 154 8.86 9.03 -10.23
CA GLY A 154 9.19 7.63 -10.05
C GLY A 154 9.56 6.85 -11.31
N ASN A 155 9.61 7.51 -12.47
CA ASN A 155 10.12 6.91 -13.70
C ASN A 155 11.65 7.00 -13.80
N ILE A 156 12.22 6.35 -14.81
CA ILE A 156 13.61 6.56 -15.23
C ILE A 156 13.88 8.05 -15.37
N TYR A 157 15.02 8.49 -14.83
CA TYR A 157 15.39 9.89 -14.80
C TYR A 157 15.42 10.49 -16.21
N HIS A 158 14.93 11.72 -16.30
CA HIS A 158 14.73 12.41 -17.56
C HIS A 158 15.18 13.87 -17.41
N LYS A 159 16.25 14.22 -18.13
CA LYS A 159 16.88 15.55 -18.04
C LYS A 159 16.10 16.55 -18.90
N GLY A 160 15.63 17.64 -18.29
CA GLY A 160 15.03 18.77 -19.02
C GLY A 160 13.61 18.54 -19.57
N THR A 161 13.02 17.35 -19.40
CA THR A 161 11.64 17.05 -19.80
C THR A 161 10.69 17.02 -18.59
N LYS A 162 9.40 17.27 -18.84
CA LYS A 162 8.37 17.25 -17.77
C LYS A 162 8.08 15.80 -17.34
N CYS A 163 7.91 15.62 -16.03
CA CYS A 163 7.59 14.36 -15.36
C CYS A 163 6.37 13.60 -15.89
N ALA A 164 5.48 14.26 -16.62
CA ALA A 164 4.31 13.62 -17.22
C ALA A 164 4.69 12.58 -18.29
N TYR A 165 5.91 12.65 -18.87
CA TYR A 165 6.39 11.76 -19.93
C TYR A 165 6.84 10.40 -19.37
N ASN A 166 5.91 9.44 -19.29
CA ASN A 166 6.23 8.06 -18.93
C ASN A 166 7.12 7.44 -20.01
N ALA A 167 8.34 7.10 -19.62
CA ALA A 167 9.42 6.63 -20.49
C ALA A 167 9.35 5.14 -20.89
N ALA A 168 8.33 4.40 -20.45
CA ALA A 168 8.35 2.94 -20.44
C ALA A 168 7.81 2.26 -21.72
N ASP A 169 7.24 3.00 -22.67
CA ASP A 169 6.62 2.42 -23.87
C ASP A 169 7.25 3.03 -25.13
N GLU A 170 8.22 2.30 -25.72
CA GLU A 170 8.94 2.69 -26.94
C GLU A 170 7.99 2.85 -28.14
N THR A 171 6.97 2.00 -28.23
CA THR A 171 5.89 2.12 -29.23
C THR A 171 5.08 3.39 -29.06
N LEU A 172 4.73 3.76 -27.82
CA LEU A 172 4.01 5.01 -27.55
C LEU A 172 4.87 6.24 -27.87
N ARG A 173 6.18 6.18 -27.62
CA ARG A 173 7.12 7.25 -27.99
C ARG A 173 7.18 7.43 -29.50
N SER A 174 7.43 6.37 -30.26
CA SER A 174 7.46 6.44 -31.72
C SER A 174 6.14 6.97 -32.28
N TRP A 175 5.00 6.57 -31.72
CA TRP A 175 3.70 7.10 -32.11
C TRP A 175 3.54 8.60 -31.84
N ILE A 176 4.07 9.13 -30.72
CA ILE A 176 4.04 10.58 -30.42
C ILE A 176 4.98 11.35 -31.34
N ASP A 177 6.21 10.87 -31.53
CA ASP A 177 7.24 11.53 -32.32
C ASP A 177 6.83 11.67 -33.81
N GLU A 178 5.99 10.77 -34.31
CA GLU A 178 5.39 10.85 -35.66
C GLU A 178 4.48 12.08 -35.87
N ASP A 179 3.85 12.62 -34.81
CA ASP A 179 2.99 13.81 -34.90
C ASP A 179 2.93 14.56 -33.55
N GLU A 180 4.04 15.17 -33.14
CA GLU A 180 4.16 15.88 -31.85
C GLU A 180 3.17 17.05 -31.69
N LEU A 181 2.60 17.56 -32.78
CA LEU A 181 1.62 18.66 -32.77
C LEU A 181 0.24 18.19 -32.31
N ASN A 182 -0.14 16.97 -32.69
CA ASN A 182 -1.46 16.42 -32.40
C ASN A 182 -1.43 15.20 -31.47
N ARG A 183 -0.27 14.62 -31.17
CA ARG A 183 -0.14 13.46 -30.29
C ARG A 183 0.61 13.83 -29.02
N SER A 184 0.12 13.31 -27.90
CA SER A 184 0.70 13.55 -26.59
C SER A 184 0.22 12.46 -25.62
N ILE A 185 0.46 12.66 -24.33
CA ILE A 185 -0.01 11.77 -23.26
C ILE A 185 -0.93 12.52 -22.31
N CYS A 186 -1.88 11.77 -21.75
CA CYS A 186 -2.76 12.27 -20.72
C CYS A 186 -1.97 12.65 -19.46
N PRO A 187 -2.05 13.90 -18.96
CA PRO A 187 -1.33 14.29 -17.74
C PRO A 187 -1.79 13.56 -16.47
N LYS A 188 -2.98 12.95 -16.48
CA LYS A 188 -3.57 12.25 -15.33
C LYS A 188 -3.23 10.76 -15.30
N CYS A 189 -3.27 10.08 -16.45
CA CYS A 189 -3.12 8.62 -16.52
C CYS A 189 -2.09 8.14 -17.53
N SER A 190 -1.38 9.05 -18.18
CA SER A 190 -0.31 8.78 -19.17
C SER A 190 -0.73 7.98 -20.40
N PHE A 191 -2.03 7.77 -20.61
CA PHE A 191 -2.56 7.17 -21.83
C PHE A 191 -2.31 8.07 -23.03
N GLY A 192 -1.94 7.51 -24.19
CA GLY A 192 -1.78 8.25 -25.43
C GLY A 192 -3.06 9.02 -25.80
N ILE A 193 -2.93 10.31 -26.09
CA ILE A 193 -4.03 11.17 -26.51
C ILE A 193 -3.68 11.84 -27.84
N GLU A 194 -4.67 11.88 -28.72
CA GLU A 194 -4.57 12.50 -30.04
C GLU A 194 -5.60 13.62 -30.16
N LYS A 195 -5.17 14.75 -30.72
CA LYS A 195 -6.00 15.93 -30.95
C LYS A 195 -6.75 15.76 -32.26
N ASN A 196 -8.05 15.54 -32.18
CA ASN A 196 -8.91 15.42 -33.36
C ASN A 196 -9.58 16.77 -33.67
N GLY A 197 -8.87 17.65 -34.37
CA GLY A 197 -9.42 18.90 -34.94
C GLY A 197 -8.93 20.20 -34.31
N GLY A 198 -9.68 21.29 -34.53
CA GLY A 198 -9.26 22.66 -34.17
C GLY A 198 -9.46 23.05 -32.70
N CYS A 199 -10.25 22.31 -31.93
CA CYS A 199 -10.53 22.63 -30.54
C CYS A 199 -9.34 22.26 -29.64
N ASN A 200 -8.98 23.16 -28.72
CA ASN A 200 -7.94 22.92 -27.72
C ASN A 200 -8.50 22.22 -26.46
N HIS A 201 -9.79 21.96 -26.38
CA HIS A 201 -10.37 21.08 -25.35
C HIS A 201 -10.28 19.62 -25.80
N MET A 202 -9.60 18.80 -25.02
CA MET A 202 -9.54 17.36 -25.20
C MET A 202 -10.15 16.65 -23.99
N THR A 203 -10.67 15.44 -24.22
CA THR A 203 -11.11 14.55 -23.14
C THR A 203 -10.38 13.23 -23.28
N CYS A 204 -9.71 12.77 -22.23
CA CYS A 204 -8.97 11.51 -22.27
C CYS A 204 -9.94 10.34 -22.47
N SER A 205 -9.69 9.50 -23.47
CA SER A 205 -10.52 8.32 -23.74
C SER A 205 -10.45 7.28 -22.62
N ASN A 206 -9.32 7.18 -21.92
CA ASN A 206 -9.10 6.26 -20.80
C ASN A 206 -9.74 6.77 -19.49
N CYS A 207 -9.21 7.87 -18.92
CA CYS A 207 -9.62 8.34 -17.59
C CYS A 207 -10.70 9.43 -17.57
N LYS A 208 -11.21 9.83 -18.75
CA LYS A 208 -12.26 10.85 -18.95
C LYS A 208 -11.96 12.27 -18.44
N THR A 209 -10.73 12.55 -17.99
CA THR A 209 -10.34 13.91 -17.58
C THR A 209 -10.38 14.89 -18.76
N HIS A 210 -10.78 16.13 -18.50
CA HIS A 210 -10.75 17.20 -19.50
C HIS A 210 -9.40 17.91 -19.47
N ILE A 211 -8.85 18.22 -20.65
CA ILE A 211 -7.47 18.66 -20.83
C ILE A 211 -7.45 19.87 -21.76
N CYS A 212 -6.74 20.93 -21.38
CA CYS A 212 -6.38 22.00 -22.32
C CYS A 212 -5.15 21.57 -23.13
N TRP A 213 -5.26 21.50 -24.46
CA TRP A 213 -4.19 21.06 -25.34
C TRP A 213 -2.96 21.99 -25.31
N VAL A 214 -3.18 23.29 -25.09
CA VAL A 214 -2.14 24.33 -25.10
C VAL A 214 -1.25 24.22 -23.87
N CYS A 215 -1.83 24.22 -22.67
CA CYS A 215 -1.06 24.28 -21.41
C CYS A 215 -0.98 22.94 -20.67
N LYS A 216 -1.74 21.92 -21.12
CA LYS A 216 -1.87 20.59 -20.51
C LYS A 216 -2.48 20.59 -19.09
N MET A 217 -3.17 21.66 -18.67
CA MET A 217 -3.95 21.64 -17.42
C MET A 217 -5.15 20.69 -17.52
N ILE A 218 -5.49 20.08 -16.39
CA ILE A 218 -6.59 19.11 -16.26
C ILE A 218 -7.77 19.71 -15.49
N PHE A 219 -8.97 19.27 -15.82
CA PHE A 219 -10.22 19.72 -15.23
C PHE A 219 -11.18 18.53 -15.01
N ASP A 220 -11.98 18.62 -13.95
CA ASP A 220 -12.99 17.61 -13.61
C ASP A 220 -14.25 17.71 -14.46
N ALA A 221 -14.48 18.86 -15.11
CA ALA A 221 -15.60 19.09 -16.02
C ALA A 221 -15.16 19.89 -17.26
N SER A 222 -15.94 19.82 -18.33
CA SER A 222 -15.65 20.51 -19.59
C SER A 222 -15.77 22.03 -19.48
N GLY A 223 -16.77 22.54 -18.74
CA GLY A 223 -17.02 23.96 -18.53
C GLY A 223 -15.79 24.73 -18.04
N PRO A 224 -15.20 24.35 -16.89
CA PRO A 224 -13.97 24.97 -16.37
C PRO A 224 -12.81 24.97 -17.36
N CYS A 225 -12.70 23.94 -18.20
CA CYS A 225 -11.67 23.88 -19.23
C CYS A 225 -11.90 24.92 -20.33
N TYR A 226 -13.15 25.08 -20.80
CA TYR A 226 -13.50 26.13 -21.76
C TYR A 226 -13.32 27.54 -21.20
N ASP A 227 -13.69 27.76 -19.94
CA ASP A 227 -13.51 29.05 -19.26
C ASP A 227 -12.03 29.40 -19.16
N HIS A 228 -11.20 28.44 -18.75
CA HIS A 228 -9.76 28.58 -18.74
C HIS A 228 -9.20 28.99 -20.11
N MET A 229 -9.61 28.31 -21.19
CA MET A 229 -9.12 28.61 -22.54
C MET A 229 -9.49 30.03 -22.99
N ARG A 230 -10.72 30.48 -22.71
CA ARG A 230 -11.15 31.85 -23.04
C ARG A 230 -10.38 32.89 -22.26
N GLN A 231 -10.15 32.65 -20.96
CA GLN A 231 -9.52 33.62 -20.06
C GLN A 231 -8.00 33.69 -20.25
N VAL A 232 -7.34 32.55 -20.45
CA VAL A 232 -5.87 32.46 -20.47
C VAL A 232 -5.30 32.43 -21.87
N HIS A 233 -6.02 31.87 -22.84
CA HIS A 233 -5.55 31.69 -24.22
C HIS A 233 -6.34 32.54 -25.24
N GLY A 234 -7.35 33.31 -24.80
CA GLY A 234 -8.12 34.21 -25.65
C GLY A 234 -9.06 33.52 -26.65
N GLY A 235 -9.20 32.19 -26.59
CA GLY A 235 -9.95 31.40 -27.56
C GLY A 235 -9.95 29.91 -27.25
N ILE A 236 -10.85 29.15 -27.90
CA ILE A 236 -11.06 27.71 -27.66
C ILE A 236 -10.36 26.81 -28.69
N GLY A 237 -9.69 27.39 -29.67
CA GLY A 237 -9.04 26.68 -30.78
C GLY A 237 -7.97 27.53 -31.46
N ALA A 238 -7.29 26.94 -32.44
CA ALA A 238 -6.44 27.67 -33.37
C ALA A 238 -7.27 28.48 -34.37
#